data_AF-A0AAU1LEG8-F1
#
_entry.id   AF-A0AAU1LEG8-F1
#
_cell.length_a   1.000
_cell.length_b   1.000
_cell.length_c   1.000
_cell.angle_alpha   90.00
_cell.angle_beta   90.00
_cell.angle_gamma   90.00
#
_symmetry.space_group_name_H-M   'P 1'
#
loop_
_entity.id
_entity.type
_entity.pdbx_description
1 polymer ?
#
loop_
_entity_poly.entity_id
_entity_poly.type
_entity_poly.pdbx_seq_one_letter_code
_entity_poly.pdbx_strand_id
1 'polypeptide(L)' 'MTFRALLAVEELSGMGRWMRETAVRDGEEAFAEGIAHLFGRAECPKWSSVFTISDEYEAANRPVLR' A
#
# COMPACT_ATOMS: atom_id res chain seq x y z
N MET A 1 -11.28 -8.14 7.17
CA MET A 1 -11.99 -7.27 6.21
C MET A 1 -11.47 -7.62 4.83
N THR A 2 -12.34 -7.88 3.85
CA THR A 2 -11.91 -8.15 2.47
C THR A 2 -11.96 -6.83 1.71
N PHE A 3 -10.84 -6.36 1.20
CA PHE A 3 -10.72 -5.18 0.36
C PHE A 3 -10.23 -5.56 -1.04
N ARG A 4 -10.57 -4.77 -2.04
CA ARG A 4 -10.09 -4.93 -3.41
C ARG A 4 -8.88 -4.02 -3.60
N ALA A 5 -7.74 -4.58 -3.96
CA ALA A 5 -6.60 -3.79 -4.39
C ALA A 5 -6.92 -3.10 -5.72
N LEU A 6 -6.81 -1.76 -5.73
CA LEU A 6 -6.79 -0.95 -6.93
C LEU A 6 -5.31 -0.81 -7.31
N LEU A 7 -4.78 -1.84 -7.98
CA LEU A 7 -3.37 -1.90 -8.40
C LEU A 7 -3.08 -0.89 -9.52
N ALA A 8 -3.12 0.39 -9.21
CA ALA A 8 -2.58 1.43 -10.07
C ALA A 8 -1.18 1.77 -9.56
N VAL A 9 -0.17 1.07 -10.11
CA VAL A 9 1.26 1.35 -9.82
C VAL A 9 1.60 2.83 -10.04
N GLU A 10 0.92 3.50 -10.97
CA GLU A 10 1.10 4.92 -11.25
C GLU A 10 0.65 5.85 -10.11
N GLU A 11 -0.22 5.38 -9.21
CA GLU A 11 -0.70 6.15 -8.05
C GLU A 11 0.26 6.07 -6.84
N LEU A 12 1.27 5.20 -6.86
CA LEU A 12 2.28 5.17 -5.79
C LEU A 12 3.01 6.50 -5.75
N SER A 13 3.20 7.05 -4.55
CA SER A 13 3.94 8.30 -4.35
C SER A 13 4.92 8.17 -3.18
N GLY A 14 5.86 9.11 -3.09
CA GLY A 14 6.83 9.18 -2.00
C GLY A 14 7.63 7.89 -1.81
N MET A 15 7.67 7.42 -0.56
CA MET A 15 8.48 6.27 -0.15
C MET A 15 8.05 4.97 -0.83
N GLY A 16 6.74 4.71 -0.96
CA GLY A 16 6.24 3.48 -1.58
C GLY A 16 6.65 3.35 -3.05
N ARG A 17 6.66 4.46 -3.80
CA ARG A 17 7.17 4.51 -5.18
C ARG A 17 8.67 4.18 -5.22
N TRP A 18 9.47 4.87 -4.41
CA TRP A 18 10.92 4.67 -4.36
C TRP A 18 11.30 3.23 -3.98
N MET A 19 10.63 2.64 -2.99
CA MET A 19 10.86 1.25 -2.58
C MET A 19 10.54 0.28 -3.73
N ARG A 20 9.42 0.48 -4.43
CA ARG A 20 9.03 -0.39 -5.55
C ARG A 20 10.02 -0.29 -6.71
N GLU A 21 10.41 0.92 -7.10
CA GLU A 21 11.38 1.16 -8.18
C GLU A 21 12.73 0.52 -7.86
N THR A 22 13.16 0.59 -6.59
CA THR A 22 14.39 -0.06 -6.12
C THR A 22 14.27 -1.59 -6.20
N ALA A 23 13.16 -2.17 -5.72
CA ALA A 23 12.92 -3.61 -5.81
C ALA A 23 12.91 -4.10 -7.28
N VAL A 24 12.26 -3.35 -8.18
CA VAL A 24 12.28 -3.67 -9.63
C VAL A 24 13.68 -3.59 -10.21
N ARG A 25 14.44 -2.53 -9.89
CA ARG A 25 15.83 -2.36 -10.33
C ARG A 25 16.70 -3.55 -9.91
N ASP A 26 16.44 -4.09 -8.72
CA ASP A 26 17.22 -5.17 -8.12
C ASP A 26 16.73 -6.57 -8.54
N GLY A 27 15.67 -6.66 -9.37
CA GLY A 27 15.11 -7.93 -9.85
C GLY A 27 14.18 -8.64 -8.87
N GLU A 28 13.78 -7.97 -7.79
CA GLU A 28 12.95 -8.51 -6.71
C GLU A 28 11.45 -8.33 -7.03
N GLU A 29 10.95 -9.03 -8.05
CA GLU A 29 9.59 -8.85 -8.58
C GLU A 29 8.49 -9.08 -7.54
N ALA A 30 8.56 -10.18 -6.78
CA ALA A 30 7.58 -10.49 -5.74
C ALA A 30 7.56 -9.44 -4.63
N PHE A 31 8.73 -8.88 -4.29
CA PHE A 31 8.82 -7.81 -3.30
C PHE A 31 8.23 -6.51 -3.84
N ALA A 32 8.50 -6.17 -5.10
CA ALA A 32 7.90 -5.03 -5.78
C ALA A 32 6.36 -5.13 -5.85
N GLU A 33 5.81 -6.34 -6.06
CA GLU A 33 4.37 -6.60 -5.98
C GLU A 33 3.82 -6.40 -4.57
N GLY A 34 4.53 -6.90 -3.55
CA GLY A 34 4.16 -6.68 -2.15
C GLY A 34 4.13 -5.20 -1.76
N ILE A 35 5.10 -4.42 -2.24
CA ILE A 35 5.14 -2.96 -2.05
C ILE A 35 3.95 -2.30 -2.76
N ALA A 36 3.67 -2.69 -4.01
CA ALA A 36 2.53 -2.15 -4.75
C ALA A 36 1.20 -2.48 -4.07
N HIS A 37 1.08 -3.65 -3.45
CA HIS A 37 -0.08 -4.03 -2.67
C HIS A 37 -0.22 -3.18 -1.40
N LEU A 38 0.85 -3.03 -0.64
CA LEU A 38 0.83 -2.35 0.67
C LEU A 38 0.59 -0.83 0.56
N PHE A 39 1.29 -0.19 -0.38
CA PHE A 39 1.23 1.27 -0.56
C PHE A 39 0.24 1.72 -1.64
N GLY A 40 -0.33 0.76 -2.39
CA GLY A 40 -1.38 1.04 -3.37
C GLY A 40 -2.72 1.34 -2.70
N ARG A 41 -3.68 1.79 -3.51
CA ARG A 41 -5.05 2.05 -3.05
C ARG A 41 -5.81 0.74 -2.90
N ALA A 42 -6.65 0.69 -1.87
CA ALA A 42 -7.59 -0.39 -1.63
C ALA A 42 -8.99 0.19 -1.44
N GLU A 43 -9.99 -0.51 -1.96
CA GLU A 43 -11.39 -0.15 -1.76
C GLU A 43 -12.08 -1.21 -0.89
N CYS A 44 -12.83 -0.77 0.12
CA CYS A 44 -13.74 -1.65 0.84
C CYS A 44 -15.07 -1.77 0.06
N PRO A 45 -15.41 -2.96 -0.47
CA PRO A 45 -16.63 -3.14 -1.27
C PRO A 45 -17.93 -2.93 -0.48
N LYS A 46 -17.86 -2.91 0.85
CA LYS A 46 -19.03 -2.70 1.72
C LYS A 46 -19.35 -1.22 1.98
N TRP A 47 -18.33 -0.37 1.98
CA TRP A 47 -18.47 1.04 2.39
C TRP A 47 -17.99 2.02 1.32
N SER A 48 -17.45 1.54 0.20
CA SER A 48 -16.85 2.33 -0.88
C SER A 48 -15.78 3.32 -0.41
N SER A 49 -15.20 3.06 0.77
CA SER A 49 -14.07 3.83 1.28
C SER A 49 -12.81 3.40 0.56
N VAL A 50 -12.00 4.38 0.14
CA VAL A 50 -10.71 4.17 -0.49
C VAL A 50 -9.62 4.64 0.45
N PHE A 51 -8.65 3.76 0.71
CA PHE A 51 -7.56 3.97 1.65
C PHE A 51 -6.27 3.33 1.11
N THR A 52 -5.14 3.57 1.75
CA THR A 52 -3.93 2.75 1.56
C THR A 52 -3.84 1.74 2.71
N ILE A 53 -3.36 0.53 2.43
CA ILE A 53 -3.23 -0.50 3.47
C ILE A 53 -2.21 -0.04 4.52
N SER A 54 -1.14 0.65 4.09
CA SER A 54 -0.16 1.23 5.00
C SER A 54 -0.77 2.24 5.99
N ASP A 55 -1.67 3.12 5.55
CA ASP A 55 -2.29 4.12 6.43
C ASP A 55 -3.18 3.45 7.49
N GLU A 56 -3.94 2.43 7.11
CA GLU A 56 -4.76 1.65 8.05
C GLU A 56 -3.90 0.89 9.06
N TYR A 57 -2.79 0.28 8.61
CA TYR A 57 -1.84 -0.35 9.51
C TYR A 57 -1.19 0.67 10.46
N GLU A 58 -0.80 1.85 9.96
CA GLU A 58 -0.26 2.91 10.81
C GLU A 58 -1.30 3.35 11.84
N ALA A 59 -2.53 3.64 11.43
CA ALA A 59 -3.60 4.07 12.33
C ALA A 59 -3.89 3.05 13.43
N ALA A 60 -3.91 1.76 13.08
CA ALA A 60 -4.14 0.67 14.01
C ALA A 60 -2.98 0.44 15.00
N ASN A 61 -1.74 0.77 14.62
CA ASN A 61 -0.53 0.52 15.41
C ASN A 61 0.10 1.80 16.00
N ARG A 62 -0.50 2.96 15.76
CA ARG A 62 0.02 4.23 16.26
C ARG A 62 0.00 4.21 17.79
N PRO A 63 1.12 4.54 18.47
CA PRO A 63 1.15 4.61 19.92
C PRO A 63 0.10 5.60 20.44
N VAL A 64 -0.59 5.23 21.52
CA VAL A 64 -1.44 6.18 22.25
C VAL A 64 -0.49 7.15 22.96
N LEU A 65 -0.35 8.37 22.43
CA LEU A 65 0.32 9.45 23.14
C LEU A 65 -0.48 9.72 24.42
N ARG A 66 0.15 9.45 25.57
CA ARG A 66 -0.34 9.76 26.90
C ARG A 66 0.39 10.98 27.44
#